data_AF-A0A373C734-F1
#
_entry.id   AF-A0A373C734-F1
#
_cell.length_a   1.000
_cell.length_b   1.000
_cell.length_c   1.000
_cell.angle_alpha   90.00
_cell.angle_beta   90.00
_cell.angle_gamma   90.00
#
_symmetry.space_group_name_H-M   'P 1'
#
loop_
_entity.id
_entity.type
_entity.pdbx_description
1 polymer ?
#
loop_
_entity_poly.entity_id
_entity_poly.type
_entity_poly.pdbx_seq_one_letter_code
_entity_poly.pdbx_strand_id
1 'polypeptide(L)'
;MNNIRKLTDSLFWVGINDRRIALFENVYPVPTGMSYNSYVLLDEKTALFDTVDASFTHDFLENVTAALKGRTLDYLIVNHMEPDHCASIADVIAVYPEAKIVCTAKAVGMMKQFFDFDVDSRAILVKEGDTISLGSHELTFVMAPMVHWPEVMVTYEKTEKILFSADAFGSFGAVDGNIFADEIDDKVAWLSEARRYYTNIVGKFGMSVQGLLKKAAGLEIRMICPLHSVIWREDLPWLIDKYLKWSSYTPEEKSVTIAYGSVYGHTEKAADILAGKLADRGIRHISVFDVSKTHPSYIIADAFRTSAIVFASITYNGGIFCNMDTLLHQLAAHGLTNRTAALIQNGTWAATTSKQMGEILGTMKNIHVLESDVTIKSALKDNQEAELDALADAIAASLQ
;
A
#
# COMPACT_ATOMS: atom_id res chain seq x y z
N MET A 1 -12.73 10.57 -27.89
CA MET A 1 -13.19 9.16 -27.79
C MET A 1 -13.01 8.81 -26.33
N ASN A 2 -14.03 8.34 -25.63
CA ASN A 2 -13.95 8.14 -24.18
C ASN A 2 -13.55 6.71 -23.80
N ASN A 3 -13.02 6.55 -22.59
CA ASN A 3 -12.72 5.27 -21.97
C ASN A 3 -13.48 5.15 -20.65
N ILE A 4 -14.80 4.97 -20.75
CA ILE A 4 -15.66 4.70 -19.59
C ILE A 4 -15.99 3.21 -19.50
N ARG A 5 -16.26 2.74 -18.29
CA ARG A 5 -16.74 1.37 -18.06
C ARG A 5 -17.96 1.42 -17.15
N LYS A 6 -19.00 0.70 -17.57
CA LYS A 6 -20.23 0.55 -16.78
C LYS A 6 -19.99 -0.50 -15.71
N LEU A 7 -20.17 -0.13 -14.44
CA LEU A 7 -20.07 -1.06 -13.31
C LEU A 7 -21.43 -1.66 -12.97
N THR A 8 -22.44 -0.80 -12.90
CA THR A 8 -23.86 -1.15 -12.70
C THR A 8 -24.72 -0.27 -13.61
N ASP A 9 -26.05 -0.35 -13.51
CA ASP A 9 -26.93 0.49 -14.33
C ASP A 9 -26.77 2.00 -14.06
N SER A 10 -26.41 2.36 -12.84
CA SER A 10 -26.25 3.73 -12.35
C SER A 10 -24.80 4.17 -12.24
N LEU A 11 -23.85 3.24 -12.04
CA LEU A 11 -22.47 3.53 -11.71
C LEU A 11 -21.49 3.29 -12.87
N PHE A 12 -20.62 4.26 -13.12
CA PHE A 12 -19.62 4.25 -14.16
C PHE A 12 -18.23 4.53 -13.60
N TRP A 13 -17.24 3.75 -14.01
CA TRP A 13 -15.82 4.09 -13.86
C TRP A 13 -15.42 5.07 -14.95
N VAL A 14 -14.77 6.16 -14.54
CA VAL A 14 -14.31 7.27 -15.39
C VAL A 14 -12.82 7.58 -15.18
N GLY A 15 -12.10 6.68 -14.50
CA GLY A 15 -10.70 6.83 -14.16
C GLY A 15 -9.72 6.74 -15.33
N ILE A 16 -8.44 6.68 -15.02
CA ILE A 16 -7.32 6.76 -15.96
C ILE A 16 -6.23 5.75 -15.59
N ASN A 17 -5.51 5.28 -16.61
CA ASN A 17 -4.29 4.47 -16.46
C ASN A 17 -3.07 5.28 -16.91
N ASP A 18 -2.24 5.69 -15.96
CA ASP A 18 -0.93 6.26 -16.23
C ASP A 18 0.09 5.15 -16.48
N ARG A 19 0.37 4.90 -17.75
CA ARG A 19 1.40 3.93 -18.17
C ARG A 19 2.79 4.56 -18.33
N ARG A 20 2.92 5.86 -18.13
CA ARG A 20 4.15 6.63 -18.36
C ARG A 20 4.91 6.88 -17.06
N ILE A 21 4.22 6.91 -15.92
CA ILE A 21 4.84 7.07 -14.61
C ILE A 21 5.84 5.94 -14.33
N ALA A 22 7.05 6.33 -13.95
CA ALA A 22 8.09 5.40 -13.54
C ALA A 22 8.14 5.23 -12.01
N LEU A 23 7.88 6.31 -11.27
CA LEU A 23 7.92 6.36 -9.82
C LEU A 23 6.62 6.98 -9.29
N PHE A 24 5.83 6.23 -8.53
CA PHE A 24 4.69 6.76 -7.78
C PHE A 24 5.18 7.53 -6.55
N GLU A 25 4.57 8.68 -6.25
CA GLU A 25 5.02 9.65 -5.25
C GLU A 25 6.49 10.11 -5.41
N ASN A 26 7.08 9.93 -6.60
CA ASN A 26 8.52 10.08 -6.84
C ASN A 26 9.42 9.16 -5.98
N VAL A 27 8.87 8.09 -5.40
CA VAL A 27 9.58 7.16 -4.51
C VAL A 27 9.46 5.73 -4.99
N TYR A 28 8.25 5.25 -5.30
CA TYR A 28 8.00 3.82 -5.51
C TYR A 28 8.08 3.43 -6.98
N PRO A 29 9.00 2.53 -7.39
CA PRO A 29 9.05 2.05 -8.76
C PRO A 29 7.77 1.33 -9.15
N VAL A 30 7.14 1.77 -10.25
CA VAL A 30 5.87 1.24 -10.77
C VAL A 30 6.02 0.90 -12.27
N PRO A 31 6.71 -0.20 -12.61
CA PRO A 31 7.07 -0.51 -13.99
C PRO A 31 5.87 -0.76 -14.92
N THR A 32 4.71 -1.09 -14.35
CA THR A 32 3.43 -1.27 -15.07
C THR A 32 2.55 -0.03 -15.02
N GLY A 33 3.03 1.08 -14.45
CA GLY A 33 2.28 2.32 -14.30
C GLY A 33 1.41 2.38 -13.04
N MET A 34 0.44 3.30 -13.04
CA MET A 34 -0.53 3.51 -11.97
C MET A 34 -1.92 3.70 -12.57
N SER A 35 -2.97 3.28 -11.86
CA SER A 35 -4.34 3.67 -12.18
C SER A 35 -4.85 4.71 -11.18
N TYR A 36 -5.57 5.71 -11.66
CA TYR A 36 -6.30 6.68 -10.85
C TYR A 36 -7.79 6.48 -11.12
N ASN A 37 -8.48 5.81 -10.20
CA ASN A 37 -9.90 5.51 -10.34
C ASN A 37 -10.73 6.69 -9.87
N SER A 38 -11.80 6.97 -10.62
CA SER A 38 -12.85 7.90 -10.24
C SER A 38 -14.16 7.36 -10.80
N TYR A 39 -15.28 7.75 -10.18
CA TYR A 39 -16.58 7.13 -10.42
C TYR A 39 -17.67 8.17 -10.61
N VAL A 40 -18.62 7.91 -11.51
CA VAL A 40 -19.83 8.71 -11.70
C VAL A 40 -21.05 7.85 -11.39
N LEU A 41 -21.84 8.28 -10.41
CA LEU A 41 -23.13 7.67 -10.05
C LEU A 41 -24.27 8.55 -10.57
N LEU A 42 -25.17 7.94 -11.34
CA LEU A 42 -26.32 8.60 -11.95
C LEU A 42 -27.61 8.25 -11.20
N ASP A 43 -28.31 9.27 -10.73
CA ASP A 43 -29.62 9.15 -10.08
C ASP A 43 -30.49 10.37 -10.44
N GLU A 44 -31.46 10.77 -9.62
CA GLU A 44 -32.10 12.10 -9.74
C GLU A 44 -31.05 13.21 -9.66
N LYS A 45 -30.10 13.08 -8.72
CA LYS A 45 -28.87 13.88 -8.63
C LYS A 45 -27.66 13.03 -8.97
N THR A 46 -26.67 13.60 -9.66
CA THR A 46 -25.46 12.88 -10.03
C THR A 46 -24.31 13.17 -9.06
N ALA A 47 -23.48 12.17 -8.79
CA ALA A 47 -22.28 12.32 -7.97
C ALA A 47 -21.03 11.85 -8.72
N LEU A 48 -19.96 12.64 -8.63
CA LEU A 48 -18.60 12.27 -9.03
C LEU A 48 -17.80 11.98 -7.75
N PHE A 49 -17.09 10.87 -7.70
CA PHE A 49 -16.26 10.46 -6.56
C PHE A 49 -14.79 10.66 -6.90
N ASP A 50 -14.17 11.58 -6.18
CA ASP A 50 -12.79 12.02 -6.32
C ASP A 50 -12.46 12.43 -7.78
N THR A 51 -11.22 12.85 -8.00
CA THR A 51 -10.71 13.24 -9.31
C THR A 51 -9.43 12.43 -9.63
N VAL A 52 -8.53 12.98 -10.42
CA VAL A 52 -7.30 12.30 -10.84
C VAL A 52 -6.11 13.26 -10.76
N ASP A 53 -4.92 12.73 -11.03
CA ASP A 53 -3.70 13.51 -11.22
C ASP A 53 -3.86 14.56 -12.35
N ALA A 54 -3.28 15.74 -12.14
CA ALA A 54 -3.36 16.86 -13.08
C ALA A 54 -2.88 16.53 -14.50
N SER A 55 -1.99 15.55 -14.65
CA SER A 55 -1.48 15.09 -15.95
C SER A 55 -2.55 14.47 -16.84
N PHE A 56 -3.71 14.13 -16.26
CA PHE A 56 -4.82 13.46 -16.94
C PHE A 56 -6.15 14.21 -16.87
N THR A 57 -6.16 15.46 -16.38
CA THR A 57 -7.37 16.30 -16.27
C THR A 57 -8.22 16.29 -17.54
N HIS A 58 -7.60 16.45 -18.72
CA HIS A 58 -8.34 16.51 -20.00
C HIS A 58 -9.09 15.20 -20.28
N ASP A 59 -8.37 14.07 -20.29
CA ASP A 59 -8.95 12.76 -20.59
C ASP A 59 -10.02 12.36 -19.55
N PHE A 60 -9.78 12.71 -18.29
CA PHE A 60 -10.73 12.51 -17.21
C PHE A 60 -12.02 13.31 -17.40
N LEU A 61 -11.94 14.60 -17.74
CA LEU A 61 -13.13 15.42 -18.00
C LEU A 61 -13.93 14.93 -19.23
N GLU A 62 -13.26 14.41 -20.27
CA GLU A 62 -13.94 13.74 -21.39
C GLU A 62 -14.74 12.51 -20.92
N ASN A 63 -14.16 11.69 -20.03
CA ASN A 63 -14.83 10.53 -19.45
C ASN A 63 -16.02 10.92 -18.58
N VAL A 64 -15.86 11.90 -17.69
CA VAL A 64 -16.95 12.43 -16.83
C VAL A 64 -18.09 12.97 -17.68
N THR A 65 -17.78 13.78 -18.69
CA THR A 65 -18.79 14.34 -19.61
C THR A 65 -19.55 13.24 -20.34
N ALA A 66 -18.85 12.20 -20.81
CA ALA A 66 -19.45 11.06 -21.47
C ALA A 66 -20.36 10.25 -20.53
N ALA A 67 -19.95 10.03 -19.28
CA ALA A 67 -20.73 9.29 -18.29
C ALA A 67 -22.01 10.04 -17.90
N LEU A 68 -21.94 11.37 -17.74
CA LEU A 68 -23.10 12.22 -17.41
C LEU A 68 -24.13 12.31 -18.54
N LYS A 69 -23.76 12.02 -19.80
CA LYS A 69 -24.69 12.02 -20.96
C LYS A 69 -25.49 13.33 -21.08
N GLY A 70 -24.83 14.47 -20.85
CA GLY A 70 -25.45 15.80 -20.92
C GLY A 70 -26.21 16.24 -19.68
N ARG A 71 -26.21 15.44 -18.61
CA ARG A 71 -26.73 15.83 -17.29
C ARG A 71 -25.76 16.78 -16.58
N THR A 72 -26.29 17.57 -15.65
CA THR A 72 -25.50 18.38 -14.72
C THR A 72 -24.76 17.50 -13.72
N LEU A 73 -23.70 18.04 -13.11
CA LEU A 73 -23.04 17.45 -11.94
C LEU A 73 -23.52 18.13 -10.66
N ASP A 74 -24.22 17.42 -9.79
CA ASP A 74 -24.73 17.97 -8.52
C ASP A 74 -23.68 17.93 -7.40
N TYR A 75 -22.97 16.82 -7.26
CA TYR A 75 -22.00 16.61 -6.17
C TYR A 75 -20.65 16.11 -6.66
N LEU A 76 -19.58 16.71 -6.14
CA LEU A 76 -18.24 16.14 -6.13
C LEU A 76 -17.94 15.65 -4.71
N ILE A 77 -17.89 14.33 -4.53
CA ILE A 77 -17.54 13.69 -3.26
C ILE A 77 -16.02 13.59 -3.19
N VAL A 78 -15.40 14.21 -2.20
CA VAL A 78 -13.94 14.19 -2.01
C VAL A 78 -13.62 13.35 -0.78
N ASN A 79 -13.29 12.09 -1.01
CA ASN A 79 -12.88 11.14 0.01
C ASN A 79 -11.44 11.41 0.48
N HIS A 80 -10.57 11.87 -0.42
CA HIS A 80 -9.15 12.04 -0.17
C HIS A 80 -8.56 13.25 -0.92
N MET A 81 -7.64 13.97 -0.26
CA MET A 81 -7.00 15.19 -0.77
C MET A 81 -5.56 14.99 -1.26
N GLU A 82 -5.08 13.75 -1.44
CA GLU A 82 -3.79 13.56 -2.10
C GLU A 82 -3.88 13.96 -3.59
N PRO A 83 -2.88 14.69 -4.14
CA PRO A 83 -3.01 15.30 -5.45
C PRO A 83 -3.28 14.34 -6.62
N ASP A 84 -2.88 13.08 -6.54
CA ASP A 84 -3.19 12.08 -7.57
C ASP A 84 -4.68 11.69 -7.65
N HIS A 85 -5.48 12.15 -6.67
CA HIS A 85 -6.92 12.02 -6.63
C HIS A 85 -7.66 13.35 -6.55
N CYS A 86 -6.98 14.45 -6.24
CA CYS A 86 -7.65 15.73 -5.99
C CYS A 86 -7.20 16.86 -6.91
N ALA A 87 -6.13 16.71 -7.69
CA ALA A 87 -5.53 17.83 -8.41
C ALA A 87 -6.46 18.46 -9.46
N SER A 88 -7.39 17.69 -10.04
CA SER A 88 -8.36 18.20 -11.02
C SER A 88 -9.64 18.80 -10.41
N ILE A 89 -9.74 18.97 -9.08
CA ILE A 89 -10.95 19.55 -8.45
C ILE A 89 -11.29 20.93 -9.04
N ALA A 90 -10.30 21.83 -9.16
CA ALA A 90 -10.54 23.17 -9.70
C ALA A 90 -11.05 23.14 -11.15
N ASP A 91 -10.54 22.21 -11.96
CA ASP A 91 -10.98 22.02 -13.35
C ASP A 91 -12.42 21.48 -13.43
N VAL A 92 -12.77 20.51 -12.58
CA VAL A 92 -14.14 20.00 -12.48
C VAL A 92 -15.11 21.12 -12.11
N ILE A 93 -14.76 21.95 -11.14
CA ILE A 93 -15.60 23.09 -10.72
C ILE A 93 -15.70 24.17 -11.79
N ALA A 94 -14.65 24.38 -12.60
CA ALA A 94 -14.71 25.30 -13.72
C ALA A 94 -15.69 24.83 -14.82
N VAL A 95 -15.74 23.52 -15.09
CA VAL A 95 -16.67 22.93 -16.07
C VAL A 95 -18.09 22.80 -15.52
N TYR A 96 -18.22 22.46 -14.23
CA TYR A 96 -19.49 22.26 -13.54
C TYR A 96 -19.66 23.26 -12.38
N PRO A 97 -19.91 24.55 -12.67
CA PRO A 97 -19.87 25.62 -11.68
C PRO A 97 -20.97 25.56 -10.63
N GLU A 98 -22.01 24.74 -10.82
CA GLU A 98 -23.09 24.55 -9.84
C GLU A 98 -22.84 23.37 -8.88
N ALA A 99 -21.82 22.54 -9.14
CA ALA A 99 -21.51 21.38 -8.32
C ALA A 99 -21.13 21.78 -6.89
N LYS A 100 -21.64 21.02 -5.90
CA LYS A 100 -21.27 21.16 -4.49
C LYS A 100 -20.22 20.11 -4.11
N ILE A 101 -19.29 20.50 -3.25
CA ILE A 101 -18.18 19.64 -2.83
C ILE A 101 -18.52 19.01 -1.49
N VAL A 102 -18.75 17.71 -1.45
CA VAL A 102 -19.06 16.97 -0.21
C VAL A 102 -17.76 16.41 0.36
N CYS A 103 -17.38 16.85 1.56
CA CYS A 103 -16.08 16.52 2.12
C CYS A 103 -16.03 16.72 3.64
N THR A 104 -14.93 16.31 4.27
CA THR A 104 -14.69 16.56 5.69
C THR A 104 -14.25 18.01 5.95
N ALA A 105 -14.41 18.49 7.18
CA ALA A 105 -13.90 19.81 7.57
C ALA A 105 -12.37 19.95 7.39
N LYS A 106 -11.63 18.84 7.53
CA LYS A 106 -10.17 18.83 7.28
C LYS A 106 -9.85 18.96 5.80
N ALA A 107 -10.62 18.28 4.94
CA ALA A 107 -10.48 18.38 3.49
C ALA A 107 -10.72 19.81 3.00
N VAL A 108 -11.69 20.56 3.57
CA VAL A 108 -11.86 22.00 3.29
C VAL A 108 -10.60 22.81 3.61
N GLY A 109 -9.98 22.55 4.76
CA GLY A 109 -8.73 23.20 5.12
C GLY A 109 -7.61 22.94 4.11
N MET A 110 -7.47 21.70 3.64
CA MET A 110 -6.48 21.30 2.63
C MET A 110 -6.81 21.84 1.24
N MET A 111 -8.07 21.82 0.81
CA MET A 111 -8.48 22.38 -0.48
C MET A 111 -8.11 23.87 -0.58
N LYS A 112 -8.28 24.64 0.49
CA LYS A 112 -7.86 26.06 0.53
C LYS A 112 -6.35 26.27 0.46
N GLN A 113 -5.56 25.22 0.71
CA GLN A 113 -4.10 25.26 0.55
C GLN A 113 -3.68 24.94 -0.88
N PHE A 114 -4.43 24.06 -1.56
CA PHE A 114 -4.15 23.64 -2.93
C PHE A 114 -4.78 24.54 -4.01
N PHE A 115 -5.91 25.20 -3.71
CA PHE A 115 -6.72 25.91 -4.71
C PHE A 115 -7.13 27.31 -4.27
N ASP A 116 -7.30 28.19 -5.26
CA ASP A 116 -7.63 29.61 -5.05
C ASP A 116 -9.12 29.95 -5.18
N PHE A 117 -9.98 28.99 -5.56
CA PHE A 117 -11.42 29.25 -5.68
C PHE A 117 -12.08 29.32 -4.29
N ASP A 118 -13.25 29.95 -4.21
CA ASP A 118 -14.02 30.02 -2.97
C ASP A 118 -14.59 28.65 -2.58
N VAL A 119 -13.81 27.90 -1.80
CA VAL A 119 -14.16 26.57 -1.31
C VAL A 119 -15.37 26.62 -0.39
N ASP A 120 -15.50 27.65 0.46
CA ASP A 120 -16.53 27.71 1.51
C ASP A 120 -17.94 27.82 0.93
N SER A 121 -18.13 28.56 -0.17
CA SER A 121 -19.45 28.67 -0.81
C SER A 121 -19.92 27.39 -1.52
N ARG A 122 -19.02 26.41 -1.66
CA ARG A 122 -19.25 25.15 -2.37
C ARG A 122 -19.29 23.94 -1.45
N ALA A 123 -18.61 24.01 -0.30
CA ALA A 123 -18.44 22.88 0.59
C ALA A 123 -19.74 22.50 1.31
N ILE A 124 -20.05 21.21 1.29
CA ILE A 124 -21.01 20.54 2.17
C ILE A 124 -20.17 19.67 3.11
N LEU A 125 -20.14 20.08 4.38
CA LEU A 125 -19.38 19.37 5.40
C LEU A 125 -20.14 18.14 5.89
N VAL A 126 -19.47 16.99 5.87
CA VAL A 126 -20.01 15.74 6.41
C VAL A 126 -19.14 15.21 7.56
N LYS A 127 -19.80 14.49 8.47
CA LYS A 127 -19.21 13.80 9.62
C LYS A 127 -19.56 12.31 9.55
N GLU A 128 -18.98 11.56 10.49
CA GLU A 128 -19.27 10.14 10.66
C GLU A 128 -20.79 9.88 10.72
N GLY A 129 -21.28 9.04 9.80
CA GLY A 129 -22.68 8.61 9.75
C GLY A 129 -23.64 9.60 9.12
N ASP A 130 -23.18 10.78 8.69
CA ASP A 130 -24.00 11.69 7.89
C ASP A 130 -24.38 11.04 6.56
N THR A 131 -25.51 11.46 6.00
CA THR A 131 -26.05 10.91 4.75
C THR A 131 -26.46 11.97 3.76
N ILE A 132 -26.40 11.64 2.47
CA ILE A 132 -26.94 12.45 1.36
C ILE A 132 -27.73 11.52 0.44
N SER A 133 -28.99 11.86 0.18
CA SER A 133 -29.80 11.20 -0.84
C SER A 133 -29.54 11.83 -2.22
N LEU A 134 -29.37 10.97 -3.22
CA LEU A 134 -29.28 11.34 -4.63
C LEU A 134 -30.63 11.10 -5.37
N GLY A 135 -31.65 10.60 -4.68
CA GLY A 135 -32.86 10.05 -5.26
C GLY A 135 -33.10 8.64 -4.73
N SER A 136 -32.91 7.64 -5.60
CA SER A 136 -32.97 6.22 -5.26
C SER A 136 -31.73 5.68 -4.51
N HIS A 137 -30.61 6.39 -4.60
CA HIS A 137 -29.35 6.11 -3.93
C HIS A 137 -29.18 6.98 -2.67
N GLU A 138 -28.59 6.40 -1.63
CA GLU A 138 -28.26 7.08 -0.38
C GLU A 138 -26.79 6.85 -0.05
N LEU A 139 -26.02 7.95 0.03
CA LEU A 139 -24.62 7.96 0.43
C LEU A 139 -24.53 8.11 1.94
N THR A 140 -23.68 7.31 2.59
CA THR A 140 -23.31 7.41 4.01
C THR A 140 -21.81 7.60 4.15
N PHE A 141 -21.36 8.55 4.95
CA PHE A 141 -19.94 8.88 5.09
C PHE A 141 -19.33 8.26 6.34
N VAL A 142 -18.19 7.60 6.19
CA VAL A 142 -17.47 6.91 7.28
C VAL A 142 -16.06 7.49 7.36
N MET A 143 -15.69 8.09 8.49
CA MET A 143 -14.39 8.72 8.64
C MET A 143 -13.29 7.67 8.80
N ALA A 144 -12.20 7.86 8.07
CA ALA A 144 -11.05 6.96 8.01
C ALA A 144 -9.72 7.71 8.24
N PRO A 145 -9.58 8.50 9.34
CA PRO A 145 -8.41 9.34 9.54
C PRO A 145 -7.13 8.50 9.66
N MET A 146 -6.07 8.96 9.00
CA MET A 146 -4.79 8.27 8.87
C MET A 146 -4.90 6.93 8.11
N VAL A 147 -5.83 6.83 7.15
CA VAL A 147 -5.90 5.73 6.16
C VAL A 147 -5.82 6.33 4.74
N HIS A 148 -4.73 6.98 4.33
CA HIS A 148 -3.49 7.23 5.07
C HIS A 148 -3.29 8.70 5.51
N TRP A 149 -4.11 9.64 5.02
CA TRP A 149 -4.07 11.04 5.43
C TRP A 149 -5.13 11.40 6.50
N PRO A 150 -4.99 12.52 7.23
CA PRO A 150 -5.85 12.83 8.38
C PRO A 150 -7.28 13.24 8.05
N GLU A 151 -7.58 13.63 6.80
CA GLU A 151 -8.90 14.05 6.31
C GLU A 151 -9.74 12.93 5.69
N VAL A 152 -9.11 11.78 5.43
CA VAL A 152 -9.72 10.71 4.64
C VAL A 152 -11.06 10.26 5.22
N MET A 153 -12.03 10.09 4.33
CA MET A 153 -13.27 9.38 4.57
C MET A 153 -13.48 8.33 3.49
N VAL A 154 -14.33 7.34 3.75
CA VAL A 154 -14.87 6.44 2.75
C VAL A 154 -16.37 6.70 2.61
N THR A 155 -16.91 6.47 1.41
CA THR A 155 -18.33 6.68 1.13
C THR A 155 -19.02 5.35 0.83
N TYR A 156 -20.09 5.05 1.56
CA TYR A 156 -20.90 3.87 1.36
C TYR A 156 -22.22 4.22 0.68
N GLU A 157 -22.49 3.65 -0.49
CA GLU A 157 -23.76 3.73 -1.18
C GLU A 157 -24.63 2.53 -0.77
N LYS A 158 -25.80 2.81 -0.20
CA LYS A 158 -26.60 1.84 0.54
C LYS A 158 -27.48 0.95 -0.34
N THR A 159 -27.92 1.43 -1.50
CA THR A 159 -28.91 0.74 -2.33
C THR A 159 -28.28 -0.44 -3.08
N GLU A 160 -27.12 -0.23 -3.69
CA GLU A 160 -26.33 -1.23 -4.40
C GLU A 160 -25.21 -1.83 -3.54
N LYS A 161 -24.99 -1.30 -2.33
CA LYS A 161 -24.07 -1.83 -1.32
C LYS A 161 -22.60 -1.69 -1.72
N ILE A 162 -22.24 -0.48 -2.15
CA ILE A 162 -20.95 -0.16 -2.74
C ILE A 162 -20.14 0.70 -1.77
N LEU A 163 -18.89 0.31 -1.52
CA LEU A 163 -17.95 1.10 -0.73
C LEU A 163 -16.92 1.76 -1.65
N PHE A 164 -16.96 3.08 -1.75
CA PHE A 164 -15.88 3.89 -2.32
C PHE A 164 -14.82 4.09 -1.24
N SER A 165 -13.70 3.38 -1.36
CA SER A 165 -12.81 3.10 -0.23
C SER A 165 -11.59 4.00 -0.11
N ALA A 166 -11.54 5.11 -0.86
CA ALA A 166 -10.32 5.90 -1.04
C ALA A 166 -9.16 4.96 -1.46
N ASP A 167 -7.96 5.12 -0.89
CA ASP A 167 -6.79 4.26 -1.14
C ASP A 167 -6.90 2.86 -0.55
N ALA A 168 -7.79 2.67 0.43
CA ALA A 168 -7.95 1.36 1.02
C ALA A 168 -8.39 0.37 -0.07
N PHE A 169 -7.81 -0.82 -0.03
CA PHE A 169 -7.97 -1.91 -1.01
C PHE A 169 -7.31 -1.67 -2.38
N GLY A 170 -6.49 -0.62 -2.52
CA GLY A 170 -5.68 -0.37 -3.72
C GLY A 170 -4.46 -1.29 -3.88
N SER A 171 -3.81 -1.17 -5.04
CA SER A 171 -2.54 -1.82 -5.39
C SER A 171 -1.76 -0.92 -6.34
N PHE A 172 -0.44 -1.05 -6.35
CA PHE A 172 0.38 -0.49 -7.42
C PHE A 172 0.08 -1.18 -8.77
N GLY A 173 0.27 -0.44 -9.86
CA GLY A 173 0.08 -0.93 -11.23
C GLY A 173 -1.09 -0.25 -11.95
N ALA A 174 -0.96 -0.06 -13.26
CA ALA A 174 -2.09 0.28 -14.12
C ALA A 174 -2.95 -0.96 -14.40
N VAL A 175 -4.22 -0.73 -14.75
CA VAL A 175 -5.16 -1.78 -15.15
C VAL A 175 -5.16 -1.95 -16.66
N ASP A 176 -5.14 -3.19 -17.13
CA ASP A 176 -5.00 -3.51 -18.57
C ASP A 176 -6.27 -3.41 -19.40
N GLY A 177 -7.43 -3.50 -18.75
CA GLY A 177 -8.73 -3.31 -19.39
C GLY A 177 -9.86 -3.99 -18.62
N ASN A 178 -9.52 -5.13 -17.99
CA ASN A 178 -10.33 -5.81 -16.99
C ASN A 178 -10.21 -5.07 -15.67
N ILE A 179 -11.26 -4.34 -15.29
CA ILE A 179 -11.26 -3.47 -14.12
C ILE A 179 -11.78 -4.16 -12.87
N PHE A 180 -12.31 -5.37 -12.99
CA PHE A 180 -12.75 -6.16 -11.85
C PHE A 180 -11.71 -7.21 -11.46
N ALA A 181 -11.56 -7.44 -10.16
CA ALA A 181 -10.61 -8.40 -9.62
C ALA A 181 -10.87 -9.85 -10.08
N ASP A 182 -12.14 -10.22 -10.29
CA ASP A 182 -12.53 -11.55 -10.79
C ASP A 182 -12.24 -11.76 -12.28
N GLU A 183 -11.92 -10.71 -13.02
CA GLU A 183 -11.56 -10.78 -14.45
C GLU A 183 -10.05 -10.90 -14.67
N ILE A 184 -9.25 -10.75 -13.61
CA ILE A 184 -7.80 -10.96 -13.63
C ILE A 184 -7.54 -12.26 -12.86
N ASP A 185 -7.37 -13.38 -13.56
CA ASP A 185 -7.26 -14.76 -13.05
C ASP A 185 -6.18 -14.99 -11.96
N ASP A 186 -5.48 -13.96 -11.50
CA ASP A 186 -4.32 -14.06 -10.63
C ASP A 186 -4.42 -13.18 -9.37
N LYS A 187 -5.11 -13.71 -8.35
CA LYS A 187 -5.02 -13.19 -6.98
C LYS A 187 -3.58 -13.12 -6.47
N VAL A 188 -2.67 -13.97 -6.98
CA VAL A 188 -1.26 -13.97 -6.56
C VAL A 188 -0.50 -12.79 -7.18
N ALA A 189 -0.73 -12.47 -8.46
CA ALA A 189 -0.17 -11.29 -9.12
C ALA A 189 -0.66 -10.00 -8.45
N TRP A 190 -1.98 -9.90 -8.17
CA TRP A 190 -2.50 -8.74 -7.45
C TRP A 190 -1.96 -8.66 -6.02
N LEU A 191 -1.92 -9.77 -5.28
CA LEU A 191 -1.52 -9.79 -3.87
C LEU A 191 -0.11 -9.24 -3.63
N SER A 192 0.84 -9.49 -4.53
CA SER A 192 2.20 -8.97 -4.39
C SER A 192 2.24 -7.45 -4.38
N GLU A 193 1.64 -6.81 -5.40
CA GLU A 193 1.62 -5.36 -5.52
C GLU A 193 0.64 -4.70 -4.55
N ALA A 194 -0.45 -5.37 -4.16
CA ALA A 194 -1.37 -4.89 -3.14
C ALA A 194 -0.74 -4.89 -1.75
N ARG A 195 0.04 -5.93 -1.42
CA ARG A 195 0.84 -5.93 -0.19
C ARG A 195 1.86 -4.81 -0.25
N ARG A 196 2.58 -4.67 -1.37
CA ARG A 196 3.58 -3.60 -1.54
C ARG A 196 2.95 -2.22 -1.39
N TYR A 197 1.78 -1.99 -1.98
CA TYR A 197 1.00 -0.76 -1.81
C TYR A 197 0.64 -0.56 -0.34
N TYR A 198 -0.03 -1.51 0.28
CA TYR A 198 -0.46 -1.42 1.68
C TYR A 198 0.70 -1.08 2.62
N THR A 199 1.80 -1.85 2.55
CA THR A 199 2.89 -1.76 3.52
C THR A 199 3.69 -0.47 3.40
N ASN A 200 3.76 0.11 2.20
CA ASN A 200 4.54 1.32 1.94
C ASN A 200 3.70 2.60 2.06
N ILE A 201 2.39 2.54 1.80
CA ILE A 201 1.51 3.71 1.86
C ILE A 201 0.88 3.87 3.25
N VAL A 202 0.23 2.82 3.76
CA VAL A 202 -0.60 2.90 4.98
C VAL A 202 -0.10 2.00 6.12
N GLY A 203 0.89 1.14 5.88
CA GLY A 203 1.33 0.10 6.80
C GLY A 203 1.58 0.58 8.23
N LYS A 204 2.17 1.77 8.37
CA LYS A 204 2.42 2.46 9.65
C LYS A 204 1.15 2.68 10.49
N PHE A 205 0.01 2.88 9.83
CA PHE A 205 -1.27 3.23 10.44
C PHE A 205 -2.20 2.03 10.61
N GLY A 206 -1.65 0.82 10.79
CA GLY A 206 -2.43 -0.41 10.98
C GLY A 206 -3.57 -0.29 12.02
N MET A 207 -3.38 0.43 13.12
CA MET A 207 -4.46 0.64 14.11
C MET A 207 -5.62 1.48 13.58
N SER A 208 -5.35 2.48 12.74
CA SER A 208 -6.40 3.26 12.07
C SER A 208 -7.16 2.41 11.06
N VAL A 209 -6.45 1.56 10.32
CA VAL A 209 -7.05 0.58 9.40
C VAL A 209 -7.96 -0.39 10.15
N GLN A 210 -7.51 -0.96 11.27
CA GLN A 210 -8.35 -1.80 12.14
C GLN A 210 -9.61 -1.08 12.62
N GLY A 211 -9.48 0.21 12.97
CA GLY A 211 -10.62 1.06 13.31
C GLY A 211 -11.64 1.20 12.17
N LEU A 212 -11.17 1.44 10.94
CA LEU A 212 -12.03 1.50 9.75
C LEU A 212 -12.70 0.16 9.47
N LEU A 213 -11.94 -0.94 9.47
CA LEU A 213 -12.48 -2.28 9.21
C LEU A 213 -13.56 -2.66 10.23
N LYS A 214 -13.40 -2.28 11.49
CA LYS A 214 -14.43 -2.48 12.53
C LYS A 214 -15.72 -1.73 12.23
N LYS A 215 -15.64 -0.51 11.71
CA LYS A 215 -16.82 0.27 11.29
C LYS A 215 -17.47 -0.36 10.05
N ALA A 216 -16.66 -0.70 9.05
CA ALA A 216 -17.10 -1.31 7.80
C ALA A 216 -17.78 -2.68 8.01
N ALA A 217 -17.40 -3.42 9.06
CA ALA A 217 -18.05 -4.69 9.42
C ALA A 217 -19.55 -4.56 9.76
N GLY A 218 -20.03 -3.35 10.07
CA GLY A 218 -21.45 -3.07 10.28
C GLY A 218 -22.24 -2.80 8.98
N LEU A 219 -21.55 -2.70 7.83
CA LEU A 219 -22.14 -2.43 6.53
C LEU A 219 -22.27 -3.73 5.74
N GLU A 220 -23.37 -3.88 4.99
CA GLU A 220 -23.46 -4.97 4.01
C GLU A 220 -22.78 -4.49 2.73
N ILE A 221 -21.59 -4.99 2.42
CA ILE A 221 -20.81 -4.56 1.25
C ILE A 221 -20.84 -5.66 0.19
N ARG A 222 -21.13 -5.29 -1.06
CA ARG A 222 -21.11 -6.17 -2.24
C ARG A 222 -20.05 -5.77 -3.25
N MET A 223 -19.63 -4.51 -3.26
CA MET A 223 -18.58 -4.02 -4.14
C MET A 223 -17.70 -3.01 -3.41
N ILE A 224 -16.38 -3.08 -3.63
CA ILE A 224 -15.40 -2.12 -3.13
C ILE A 224 -14.71 -1.48 -4.33
N CYS A 225 -14.79 -0.15 -4.39
CA CYS A 225 -14.32 0.72 -5.44
C CYS A 225 -13.15 1.58 -4.91
N PRO A 226 -11.89 1.10 -5.00
CA PRO A 226 -10.72 1.84 -4.54
C PRO A 226 -10.30 2.95 -5.52
N LEU A 227 -9.45 3.87 -5.08
CA LEU A 227 -8.84 4.91 -5.94
C LEU A 227 -7.68 4.39 -6.81
N HIS A 228 -7.18 3.19 -6.52
CA HIS A 228 -6.18 2.50 -7.34
C HIS A 228 -6.51 1.03 -7.56
N SER A 229 -6.04 0.50 -8.68
CA SER A 229 -6.16 -0.89 -9.14
C SER A 229 -7.60 -1.34 -9.40
N VAL A 230 -7.83 -2.64 -9.35
CA VAL A 230 -9.10 -3.30 -9.68
C VAL A 230 -10.18 -3.09 -8.61
N ILE A 231 -11.43 -3.20 -9.06
CA ILE A 231 -12.64 -3.16 -8.27
C ILE A 231 -12.97 -4.57 -7.78
N TRP A 232 -13.34 -4.69 -6.51
CA TRP A 232 -13.66 -5.97 -5.89
C TRP A 232 -15.16 -6.16 -5.76
N ARG A 233 -15.72 -7.22 -6.35
CA ARG A 233 -17.14 -7.60 -6.22
C ARG A 233 -17.36 -9.07 -5.82
N GLU A 234 -16.29 -9.85 -5.81
CA GLU A 234 -16.27 -11.23 -5.36
C GLU A 234 -15.18 -11.40 -4.29
N ASP A 235 -15.28 -12.47 -3.48
CA ASP A 235 -14.28 -12.85 -2.49
C ASP A 235 -13.83 -11.75 -1.51
N LEU A 236 -14.73 -10.82 -1.19
CA LEU A 236 -14.49 -9.77 -0.19
C LEU A 236 -13.99 -10.30 1.17
N PRO A 237 -14.45 -11.46 1.69
CA PRO A 237 -13.89 -12.02 2.93
C PRO A 237 -12.39 -12.30 2.85
N TRP A 238 -11.89 -12.72 1.68
CA TRP A 238 -10.46 -12.96 1.47
C TRP A 238 -9.67 -11.65 1.48
N LEU A 239 -10.17 -10.63 0.78
CA LEU A 239 -9.56 -9.31 0.72
C LEU A 239 -9.49 -8.67 2.12
N ILE A 240 -10.59 -8.76 2.88
CA ILE A 240 -10.68 -8.24 4.25
C ILE A 240 -9.73 -9.01 5.18
N ASP A 241 -9.59 -10.33 5.06
CA ASP A 241 -8.61 -11.13 5.82
C ASP A 241 -7.18 -10.64 5.58
N LYS A 242 -6.81 -10.29 4.34
CA LYS A 242 -5.50 -9.70 4.03
C LYS A 242 -5.28 -8.39 4.75
N TYR A 243 -6.23 -7.45 4.65
CA TYR A 243 -6.14 -6.17 5.33
C TYR A 243 -6.12 -6.31 6.86
N LEU A 244 -6.88 -7.26 7.43
CA LEU A 244 -6.84 -7.56 8.88
C LEU A 244 -5.44 -8.02 9.30
N LYS A 245 -4.83 -8.97 8.56
CA LYS A 245 -3.48 -9.45 8.85
C LYS A 245 -2.43 -8.36 8.73
N TRP A 246 -2.47 -7.57 7.66
CA TRP A 246 -1.47 -6.53 7.45
C TRP A 246 -1.56 -5.43 8.50
N SER A 247 -2.78 -5.01 8.84
CA SER A 247 -3.02 -3.94 9.83
C SER A 247 -2.78 -4.36 11.28
N SER A 248 -2.85 -5.66 11.59
CA SER A 248 -2.41 -6.20 12.88
C SER A 248 -0.91 -6.53 12.91
N TYR A 249 -0.19 -6.33 11.80
CA TYR A 249 1.19 -6.77 11.59
C TYR A 249 1.37 -8.28 11.76
N THR A 250 0.30 -9.08 11.67
CA THR A 250 0.38 -10.54 11.71
C THR A 250 1.04 -11.02 10.42
N PRO A 251 2.14 -11.80 10.48
CA PRO A 251 2.73 -12.39 9.29
C PRO A 251 1.69 -13.20 8.50
N GLU A 252 1.76 -13.15 7.17
CA GLU A 252 0.94 -14.03 6.33
C GLU A 252 1.35 -15.49 6.49
N GLU A 253 2.64 -15.72 6.74
CA GLU A 253 3.19 -17.06 6.81
C GLU A 253 4.41 -17.17 7.74
N LYS A 254 4.59 -18.39 8.24
CA LYS A 254 5.76 -18.81 8.99
C LYS A 254 6.92 -19.09 8.04
N SER A 255 7.56 -18.03 7.56
CA SER A 255 8.65 -18.07 6.59
C SER A 255 9.74 -17.04 6.91
N VAL A 256 10.74 -16.93 6.05
CA VAL A 256 11.94 -16.11 6.21
C VAL A 256 12.18 -15.23 4.99
N THR A 257 12.36 -13.93 5.23
CA THR A 257 12.93 -13.00 4.26
C THR A 257 14.42 -12.81 4.55
N ILE A 258 15.29 -12.99 3.56
CA ILE A 258 16.73 -12.74 3.70
C ILE A 258 17.11 -11.51 2.88
N ALA A 259 17.54 -10.44 3.53
CA ALA A 259 18.09 -9.26 2.87
C ALA A 259 19.60 -9.22 3.07
N TYR A 260 20.37 -9.14 1.98
CA TYR A 260 21.82 -9.07 2.05
C TYR A 260 22.40 -7.88 1.27
N GLY A 261 23.53 -7.35 1.75
CA GLY A 261 24.40 -6.43 1.02
C GLY A 261 25.79 -7.04 0.85
N SER A 262 26.24 -7.22 -0.40
CA SER A 262 27.55 -7.81 -0.71
C SER A 262 28.25 -7.06 -1.83
N VAL A 263 29.55 -6.79 -1.66
CA VAL A 263 30.40 -6.17 -2.70
C VAL A 263 31.22 -7.22 -3.46
N TYR A 264 31.67 -8.29 -2.77
CA TYR A 264 32.56 -9.31 -3.34
C TYR A 264 32.00 -10.74 -3.22
N GLY A 265 30.68 -10.89 -3.06
CA GLY A 265 29.98 -12.18 -3.13
C GLY A 265 30.07 -13.09 -1.90
N HIS A 266 30.90 -12.80 -0.90
CA HIS A 266 31.01 -13.68 0.28
C HIS A 266 29.81 -13.59 1.24
N THR A 267 29.19 -12.43 1.35
CA THR A 267 27.94 -12.26 2.12
C THR A 267 26.75 -12.85 1.36
N GLU A 268 26.72 -12.67 0.03
CA GLU A 268 25.76 -13.31 -0.87
C GLU A 268 25.82 -14.84 -0.74
N LYS A 269 27.01 -15.43 -0.84
CA LYS A 269 27.21 -16.87 -0.66
C LYS A 269 26.68 -17.38 0.69
N ALA A 270 26.85 -16.61 1.77
CA ALA A 270 26.33 -16.96 3.08
C ALA A 270 24.79 -16.91 3.13
N ALA A 271 24.19 -15.89 2.49
CA ALA A 271 22.73 -15.78 2.35
C ALA A 271 22.15 -16.97 1.57
N ASP A 272 22.77 -17.37 0.45
CA ASP A 272 22.33 -18.53 -0.35
C ASP A 272 22.43 -19.85 0.42
N ILE A 273 23.56 -20.07 1.11
CA ILE A 273 23.75 -21.27 1.94
C ILE A 273 22.71 -21.31 3.06
N LEU A 274 22.47 -20.20 3.75
CA LEU A 274 21.46 -20.12 4.80
C LEU A 274 20.06 -20.40 4.24
N ALA A 275 19.71 -19.83 3.09
CA ALA A 275 18.43 -20.09 2.42
C ALA A 275 18.24 -21.59 2.14
N GLY A 276 19.26 -22.27 1.60
CA GLY A 276 19.24 -23.72 1.39
C GLY A 276 19.06 -24.50 2.69
N LYS A 277 19.85 -24.16 3.73
CA LYS A 277 19.77 -24.80 5.06
C LYS A 277 18.40 -24.64 5.73
N LEU A 278 17.74 -23.49 5.56
CA LEU A 278 16.38 -23.24 6.02
C LEU A 278 15.36 -24.08 5.22
N ALA A 279 15.54 -24.21 3.91
CA ALA A 279 14.69 -25.02 3.05
C ALA A 279 14.77 -26.53 3.39
N ASP A 280 15.98 -27.03 3.68
CA ASP A 280 16.22 -28.41 4.14
C ASP A 280 15.54 -28.70 5.49
N ARG A 281 15.37 -27.67 6.33
CA ARG A 281 14.58 -27.71 7.58
C ARG A 281 13.07 -27.61 7.37
N GLY A 282 12.62 -27.63 6.12
CA GLY A 282 11.19 -27.65 5.78
C GLY A 282 10.55 -26.27 5.66
N ILE A 283 11.29 -25.17 5.83
CA ILE A 283 10.75 -23.82 5.63
C ILE A 283 10.42 -23.64 4.14
N ARG A 284 9.29 -22.99 3.85
CA ARG A 284 8.77 -22.77 2.49
C ARG A 284 8.63 -21.29 2.21
N HIS A 285 8.58 -20.92 0.93
CA HIS A 285 8.39 -19.54 0.46
C HIS A 285 9.45 -18.54 0.99
N ILE A 286 10.68 -19.00 1.16
CA ILE A 286 11.82 -18.14 1.53
C ILE A 286 12.08 -17.17 0.39
N SER A 287 12.34 -15.91 0.71
CA SER A 287 12.79 -14.90 -0.24
C SER A 287 14.22 -14.46 0.07
N VAL A 288 14.96 -14.11 -0.97
CA VAL A 288 16.34 -13.61 -0.85
C VAL A 288 16.46 -12.36 -1.71
N PHE A 289 16.88 -11.26 -1.11
CA PHE A 289 17.00 -9.95 -1.75
C PHE A 289 18.41 -9.39 -1.58
N ASP A 290 18.99 -8.96 -2.68
CA ASP A 290 20.16 -8.07 -2.68
C ASP A 290 19.66 -6.62 -2.54
N VAL A 291 20.02 -5.97 -1.43
CA VAL A 291 19.63 -4.58 -1.15
C VAL A 291 20.28 -3.59 -2.14
N SER A 292 21.28 -4.01 -2.91
CA SER A 292 22.00 -3.16 -3.87
C SER A 292 21.22 -2.89 -5.16
N LYS A 293 20.28 -3.78 -5.50
CA LYS A 293 19.48 -3.70 -6.74
C LYS A 293 17.98 -3.75 -6.50
N THR A 294 17.55 -4.05 -5.28
CA THR A 294 16.14 -4.18 -4.92
C THR A 294 15.70 -2.91 -4.19
N HIS A 295 14.70 -2.22 -4.71
CA HIS A 295 14.13 -1.08 -3.99
C HIS A 295 13.56 -1.54 -2.64
N PRO A 296 13.80 -0.81 -1.52
CA PRO A 296 13.36 -1.23 -0.19
C PRO A 296 11.87 -1.58 -0.08
N SER A 297 11.01 -0.93 -0.89
CA SER A 297 9.57 -1.18 -0.85
C SER A 297 9.17 -2.64 -1.08
N TYR A 298 9.91 -3.38 -1.91
CA TYR A 298 9.69 -4.82 -2.13
C TYR A 298 10.08 -5.64 -0.90
N ILE A 299 11.19 -5.30 -0.25
CA ILE A 299 11.68 -6.00 0.94
C ILE A 299 10.78 -5.71 2.15
N ILE A 300 10.26 -4.48 2.27
CA ILE A 300 9.26 -4.11 3.29
C ILE A 300 7.99 -4.92 3.12
N ALA A 301 7.49 -5.07 1.88
CA ALA A 301 6.31 -5.89 1.61
C ALA A 301 6.54 -7.34 2.09
N ASP A 302 7.71 -7.89 1.81
CA ASP A 302 8.05 -9.25 2.20
C ASP A 302 8.30 -9.42 3.71
N ALA A 303 8.85 -8.39 4.36
CA ALA A 303 8.95 -8.32 5.81
C ALA A 303 7.58 -8.37 6.51
N PHE A 304 6.53 -7.82 5.89
CA PHE A 304 5.16 -7.99 6.39
C PHE A 304 4.61 -9.40 6.14
N ARG A 305 4.98 -10.04 5.02
CA ARG A 305 4.59 -11.42 4.69
C ARG A 305 5.16 -12.45 5.67
N THR A 306 6.46 -12.36 5.97
CA THR A 306 7.20 -13.40 6.69
C THR A 306 7.33 -13.13 8.18
N SER A 307 7.38 -14.17 9.00
CA SER A 307 7.55 -14.07 10.46
C SER A 307 8.98 -13.77 10.93
N ALA A 308 9.99 -14.12 10.14
CA ALA A 308 11.39 -13.85 10.45
C ALA A 308 12.12 -13.14 9.30
N ILE A 309 13.11 -12.32 9.65
CA ILE A 309 13.93 -11.59 8.68
C ILE A 309 15.41 -11.75 9.03
N VAL A 310 16.24 -12.06 8.03
CA VAL A 310 17.70 -12.10 8.16
C VAL A 310 18.28 -10.85 7.52
N PHE A 311 19.13 -10.12 8.24
CA PHE A 311 19.90 -8.99 7.71
C PHE A 311 21.38 -9.36 7.65
N ALA A 312 21.90 -9.49 6.43
CA ALA A 312 23.28 -9.85 6.17
C ALA A 312 24.05 -8.67 5.55
N SER A 313 24.93 -8.02 6.32
CA SER A 313 25.55 -6.75 5.89
C SER A 313 27.05 -6.75 6.02
N ILE A 314 27.73 -6.22 4.99
CA ILE A 314 29.16 -5.89 5.09
C ILE A 314 29.39 -4.66 5.97
N THR A 315 30.52 -4.60 6.65
CA THR A 315 31.05 -3.34 7.19
C THR A 315 31.55 -2.47 6.03
N TYR A 316 30.93 -1.31 5.84
CA TYR A 316 31.27 -0.34 4.80
C TYR A 316 31.59 1.01 5.44
N ASN A 317 32.81 1.52 5.24
CA ASN A 317 33.31 2.75 5.88
C ASN A 317 33.15 2.78 7.41
N GLY A 318 33.25 1.61 8.07
CA GLY A 318 33.06 1.46 9.53
C GLY A 318 31.60 1.37 10.00
N GLY A 319 30.64 1.53 9.08
CA GLY A 319 29.20 1.44 9.34
C GLY A 319 28.53 0.27 8.61
N ILE A 320 27.20 0.24 8.70
CA ILE A 320 26.33 -0.62 7.92
C ILE A 320 26.43 -0.23 6.43
N PHE A 321 26.38 -1.21 5.53
CA PHE A 321 26.24 -0.93 4.09
C PHE A 321 25.05 -0.01 3.81
N CYS A 322 25.26 1.07 3.05
CA CYS A 322 24.30 2.17 2.94
C CYS A 322 22.88 1.76 2.52
N ASN A 323 22.75 0.79 1.61
CA ASN A 323 21.44 0.31 1.16
C ASN A 323 20.75 -0.56 2.23
N MET A 324 21.53 -1.29 3.02
CA MET A 324 20.99 -2.02 4.19
C MET A 324 20.59 -1.04 5.30
N ASP A 325 21.39 -0.02 5.54
CA ASP A 325 21.06 1.06 6.49
C ASP A 325 19.76 1.76 6.12
N THR A 326 19.58 2.07 4.83
CA THR A 326 18.33 2.63 4.28
C THR A 326 17.14 1.71 4.55
N LEU A 327 17.27 0.41 4.25
CA LEU A 327 16.21 -0.57 4.50
C LEU A 327 15.82 -0.61 5.98
N LEU A 328 16.77 -0.68 6.90
CA LEU A 328 16.52 -0.76 8.35
C LEU A 328 15.75 0.47 8.85
N HIS A 329 16.18 1.67 8.44
CA HIS A 329 15.48 2.91 8.80
C HIS A 329 14.09 2.99 8.18
N GLN A 330 13.90 2.50 6.96
CA GLN A 330 12.57 2.45 6.36
C GLN A 330 11.65 1.45 7.08
N LEU A 331 12.13 0.26 7.46
CA LEU A 331 11.34 -0.69 8.25
C LEU A 331 10.87 -0.09 9.58
N ALA A 332 11.76 0.66 10.26
CA ALA A 332 11.41 1.40 11.47
C ALA A 332 10.38 2.51 11.19
N ALA A 333 10.54 3.27 10.11
CA ALA A 333 9.62 4.34 9.73
C ALA A 333 8.20 3.84 9.41
N HIS A 334 8.10 2.63 8.83
CA HIS A 334 6.85 1.93 8.52
C HIS A 334 6.27 1.15 9.71
N GLY A 335 6.91 1.22 10.88
CA GLY A 335 6.36 0.68 12.13
C GLY A 335 6.32 -0.84 12.21
N LEU A 336 7.15 -1.55 11.41
CA LEU A 336 7.19 -3.01 11.45
C LEU A 336 7.39 -3.52 12.89
N THR A 337 6.59 -4.52 13.28
CA THR A 337 6.57 -5.05 14.64
C THR A 337 6.23 -6.55 14.64
N ASN A 338 6.47 -7.23 15.77
CA ASN A 338 6.18 -8.66 15.96
C ASN A 338 6.94 -9.54 14.95
N ARG A 339 8.27 -9.39 14.89
CA ARG A 339 9.14 -10.19 14.01
C ARG A 339 10.34 -10.74 14.76
N THR A 340 10.81 -11.90 14.32
CA THR A 340 12.15 -12.38 14.67
C THR A 340 13.17 -11.82 13.68
N ALA A 341 14.32 -11.36 14.16
CA ALA A 341 15.42 -10.89 13.33
C ALA A 341 16.69 -11.72 13.60
N ALA A 342 17.43 -12.03 12.54
CA ALA A 342 18.71 -12.70 12.58
C ALA A 342 19.76 -11.85 11.85
N LEU A 343 21.01 -11.88 12.33
CA LEU A 343 22.06 -11.01 11.81
C LEU A 343 23.24 -11.83 11.28
N ILE A 344 23.80 -11.35 10.17
CA ILE A 344 25.08 -11.81 9.63
C ILE A 344 25.91 -10.56 9.33
N GLN A 345 27.16 -10.54 9.79
CA GLN A 345 28.10 -9.47 9.49
C GLN A 345 29.30 -9.99 8.70
N ASN A 346 29.85 -9.14 7.83
CA ASN A 346 31.09 -9.42 7.11
C ASN A 346 32.04 -8.22 7.14
N GLY A 347 33.23 -8.41 7.72
CA GLY A 347 34.25 -7.37 7.84
C GLY A 347 35.67 -7.89 7.69
N THR A 348 36.60 -7.09 7.15
CA THR A 348 37.99 -7.51 6.95
C THR A 348 38.86 -7.22 8.19
N TRP A 349 39.05 -5.95 8.53
CA TRP A 349 39.81 -5.51 9.71
C TRP A 349 38.93 -5.18 10.91
N ALA A 350 37.64 -4.94 10.69
CA ALA A 350 36.63 -4.75 11.72
C ALA A 350 35.27 -5.25 11.19
N ALA A 351 34.56 -6.02 12.01
CA ALA A 351 33.18 -6.41 11.80
C ALA A 351 32.34 -5.71 12.88
N THR A 352 31.53 -4.74 12.47
CA THR A 352 30.82 -3.83 13.37
C THR A 352 29.32 -3.82 13.16
N THR A 353 28.83 -4.44 12.09
CA THR A 353 27.47 -4.21 11.60
C THR A 353 26.41 -4.92 12.41
N SER A 354 26.65 -6.11 12.97
CA SER A 354 25.60 -6.79 13.77
C SER A 354 25.19 -5.96 14.99
N LYS A 355 26.15 -5.32 15.67
CA LYS A 355 25.83 -4.39 16.77
C LYS A 355 25.01 -3.19 16.28
N GLN A 356 25.45 -2.55 15.21
CA GLN A 356 24.79 -1.35 14.66
C GLN A 356 23.37 -1.66 14.15
N MET A 357 23.19 -2.79 13.45
CA MET A 357 21.87 -3.26 13.00
C MET A 357 20.98 -3.58 14.19
N GLY A 358 21.51 -4.26 15.22
CA GLY A 358 20.81 -4.55 16.47
C GLY A 358 20.35 -3.29 17.22
N GLU A 359 21.14 -2.23 17.23
CA GLU A 359 20.77 -0.93 17.82
C GLU A 359 19.56 -0.31 17.12
N ILE A 360 19.53 -0.32 15.77
CA ILE A 360 18.37 0.18 15.01
C ILE A 360 17.13 -0.68 15.26
N LEU A 361 17.28 -2.02 15.18
CA LEU A 361 16.18 -2.97 15.45
C LEU A 361 15.64 -2.84 16.88
N GLY A 362 16.49 -2.50 17.85
CA GLY A 362 16.09 -2.25 19.24
C GLY A 362 15.21 -1.01 19.43
N THR A 363 15.17 -0.09 18.46
CA THR A 363 14.22 1.04 18.46
C THR A 363 12.82 0.64 18.01
N MET A 364 12.69 -0.53 17.36
CA MET A 364 11.43 -1.01 16.81
C MET A 364 10.68 -1.85 17.85
N LYS A 365 9.35 -1.74 17.85
CA LYS A 365 8.50 -2.44 18.83
C LYS A 365 8.47 -3.95 18.54
N ASN A 366 8.63 -4.77 19.58
CA ASN A 366 8.47 -6.23 19.52
C ASN A 366 9.27 -6.91 18.39
N ILE A 367 10.50 -6.44 18.14
CA ILE A 367 11.46 -7.16 17.30
C ILE A 367 12.34 -8.01 18.21
N HIS A 368 12.34 -9.32 18.00
CA HIS A 368 13.17 -10.26 18.73
C HIS A 368 14.42 -10.58 17.92
N VAL A 369 15.56 -9.97 18.26
CA VAL A 369 16.84 -10.28 17.63
C VAL A 369 17.42 -11.54 18.25
N LEU A 370 17.70 -12.55 17.44
CA LEU A 370 18.32 -13.80 17.89
C LEU A 370 19.75 -13.55 18.37
N GLU A 371 20.17 -14.26 19.43
CA GLU A 371 21.53 -14.18 19.97
C GLU A 371 22.58 -14.79 19.03
N SER A 372 22.17 -15.72 18.17
CA SER A 372 23.03 -16.34 17.17
C SER A 372 23.36 -15.32 16.06
N ASP A 373 24.64 -14.95 15.95
CA ASP A 373 25.18 -14.05 14.93
C ASP A 373 26.34 -14.75 14.20
N VAL A 374 26.40 -14.59 12.88
CA VAL A 374 27.47 -15.16 12.04
C VAL A 374 28.41 -14.04 11.63
N THR A 375 29.69 -14.17 11.98
CA THR A 375 30.73 -13.20 11.63
C THR A 375 31.65 -13.75 10.56
N ILE A 376 31.54 -13.21 9.35
CA ILE A 376 32.43 -13.52 8.23
C ILE A 376 33.62 -12.57 8.25
N LYS A 377 34.84 -13.10 8.10
CA LYS A 377 36.06 -12.30 7.98
C LYS A 377 36.60 -12.28 6.57
N SER A 378 36.18 -11.27 5.79
CA SER A 378 36.46 -11.09 4.35
C SER A 378 35.81 -12.16 3.47
N ALA A 379 36.19 -13.42 3.67
CA ALA A 379 35.76 -14.56 2.86
C ALA A 379 35.11 -15.63 3.74
N LEU A 380 33.91 -16.08 3.34
CA LEU A 380 33.25 -17.23 3.97
C LEU A 380 34.13 -18.48 3.83
N LYS A 381 34.34 -19.19 4.94
CA LYS A 381 35.18 -20.39 5.02
C LYS A 381 34.36 -21.63 5.36
N ASP A 382 34.85 -22.80 4.95
CA ASP A 382 34.17 -24.09 5.15
C ASP A 382 33.97 -24.42 6.64
N ASN A 383 34.87 -23.97 7.51
CA ASN A 383 34.75 -24.17 8.96
C ASN A 383 33.66 -23.31 9.63
N GLN A 384 32.99 -22.41 8.90
CA GLN A 384 31.85 -21.62 9.38
C GLN A 384 30.50 -22.27 9.06
N GLU A 385 30.51 -23.48 8.47
CA GLU A 385 29.27 -24.20 8.18
C GLU A 385 28.44 -24.45 9.45
N ALA A 386 29.08 -24.83 10.56
CA ALA A 386 28.41 -25.06 11.83
C ALA A 386 27.75 -23.80 12.41
N GLU A 387 28.31 -22.61 12.16
CA GLU A 387 27.72 -21.33 12.58
C GLU A 387 26.43 -21.04 11.79
N LEU A 388 26.45 -21.32 10.47
CA LEU A 388 25.28 -21.18 9.60
C LEU A 388 24.19 -22.22 9.94
N ASP A 389 24.57 -23.45 10.30
CA ASP A 389 23.61 -24.46 10.77
C ASP A 389 22.96 -24.05 12.09
N ALA A 390 23.74 -23.57 13.06
CA ALA A 390 23.21 -23.08 14.33
C ALA A 390 22.25 -21.91 14.11
N LEU A 391 22.57 -20.98 13.22
CA LEU A 391 21.68 -19.87 12.86
C LEU A 391 20.39 -20.39 12.20
N ALA A 392 20.49 -21.33 11.27
CA ALA A 392 19.33 -21.93 10.61
C ALA A 392 18.42 -22.67 11.60
N ASP A 393 19.01 -23.40 12.56
CA ASP A 393 18.28 -24.07 13.65
C ASP A 393 17.55 -23.07 14.54
N ALA A 394 18.22 -21.98 14.94
CA ALA A 394 17.63 -20.94 15.77
C ALA A 394 16.46 -20.23 15.07
N ILE A 395 16.62 -19.89 13.78
CA ILE A 395 15.54 -19.31 12.97
C ILE A 395 14.37 -20.30 12.88
N ALA A 396 14.63 -21.56 12.51
CA ALA A 396 13.59 -22.58 12.36
C ALA A 396 12.83 -22.82 13.68
N ALA A 397 13.53 -22.84 14.81
CA ALA A 397 12.91 -22.96 16.13
C ALA A 397 11.99 -21.78 16.45
N SER A 398 12.34 -20.55 16.03
CA SER A 398 11.50 -19.36 16.25
C SER A 398 10.20 -19.35 15.44
N LEU A 399 10.09 -20.20 14.41
CA LEU A 399 8.91 -20.30 13.55
C LEU A 399 7.89 -21.34 14.04
N GLN A 400 8.26 -22.19 14.99
CA GLN A 400 7.38 -23.20 15.60
C GLN A 400 6.36 -22.51 16.52
#